data_AF-A0A2K3JYZ0-F1
#
_entry.id   AF-A0A2K3JYZ0-F1
#
_cell.length_a   1.000
_cell.length_b   1.000
_cell.length_c   1.000
_cell.angle_alpha   90.00
_cell.angle_beta   90.00
_cell.angle_gamma   90.00
#
_symmetry.space_group_name_H-M   'P 1'
#
loop_
_entity.id
_entity.type
_entity.pdbx_description
1 polymer ?
#
loop_
_entity_poly.entity_id
_entity_poly.type
_entity_poly.pdbx_seq_one_letter_code
_entity_poly.pdbx_strand_id
1 'polypeptide(L)'
;QDRVLSVRENARLQGFPDFYKLCGSVKERYIQVGNAVAVPVARALGYSLGLAFQGVSGDGPLYTLPEKFPMIKKQVSYESSEEVA
;
A
#
# COMPACT_ATOMS: atom_id res chain seq x y z
N GLN A 1 -12.65 -18.05 13.54
CA GLN A 1 -11.50 -18.43 14.39
C GLN A 1 -11.51 -17.51 15.61
N ASP A 2 -11.28 -18.03 16.81
CA ASP A 2 -11.11 -17.22 18.01
C ASP A 2 -9.61 -16.94 18.23
N ARG A 3 -9.07 -15.96 17.50
CA ARG A 3 -7.68 -15.53 17.57
C ARG A 3 -7.56 -14.05 17.24
N VAL A 4 -6.45 -13.44 17.64
CA VAL A 4 -6.08 -12.09 17.17
C VAL A 4 -5.82 -12.08 15.66
N LEU A 5 -5.98 -10.90 15.04
CA LEU A 5 -5.60 -10.68 13.65
C LEU A 5 -4.12 -10.98 13.45
N SER A 6 -3.83 -11.69 12.37
CA SER A 6 -2.49 -12.00 11.90
C SER A 6 -1.78 -10.73 11.42
N VAL A 7 -0.45 -10.80 11.35
CA VAL A 7 0.38 -9.73 10.78
C VAL A 7 -0.11 -9.33 9.38
N ARG A 8 -0.49 -10.30 8.54
CA ARG A 8 -0.92 -10.02 7.16
C ARG A 8 -2.30 -9.36 7.11
N GLU A 9 -3.23 -9.76 7.97
CA GLU A 9 -4.54 -9.12 8.12
C GLU A 9 -4.36 -7.65 8.57
N ASN A 10 -3.54 -7.39 9.60
CA ASN A 10 -3.23 -6.03 10.02
C ASN A 10 -2.53 -5.20 8.93
N ALA A 11 -1.61 -5.81 8.17
CA ALA A 11 -0.94 -5.12 7.08
C ALA A 11 -1.91 -4.76 5.95
N ARG A 12 -2.91 -5.61 5.65
CA ARG A 12 -3.99 -5.28 4.71
C ARG A 12 -4.87 -4.13 5.23
N LEU A 13 -5.15 -4.07 6.53
CA LEU A 13 -5.86 -2.95 7.13
C LEU A 13 -5.10 -1.61 6.97
N GLN A 14 -3.76 -1.65 7.05
CA GLN A 14 -2.90 -0.50 6.74
C GLN A 14 -2.73 -0.24 5.22
N GLY A 15 -3.36 -1.06 4.37
CA GLY A 15 -3.31 -0.95 2.91
C GLY A 15 -1.99 -1.38 2.27
N PHE A 16 -1.14 -2.12 2.99
CA PHE A 16 0.06 -2.72 2.38
C PHE A 16 -0.35 -3.71 1.29
N PRO A 17 0.26 -3.64 0.10
CA PRO A 17 0.03 -4.64 -0.92
C PRO A 17 0.48 -6.02 -0.43
N ASP A 18 -0.16 -7.07 -0.95
CA ASP A 18 0.10 -8.43 -0.49
C ASP A 18 1.52 -8.91 -0.80
N PHE A 19 2.14 -8.35 -1.85
CA PHE A 19 3.54 -8.61 -2.19
C PHE A 19 4.56 -7.95 -1.24
N TYR A 20 4.12 -7.03 -0.36
CA TYR A 20 5.05 -6.37 0.57
C TYR A 20 5.45 -7.32 1.69
N LYS A 21 6.76 -7.63 1.78
CA LYS A 21 7.31 -8.60 2.73
C LYS A 21 7.78 -7.89 4.00
N LEU A 22 7.18 -8.26 5.13
CA LEU A 22 7.61 -7.86 6.46
C LEU A 22 8.63 -8.87 7.01
N CYS A 23 9.78 -8.39 7.46
CA CYS A 23 10.90 -9.19 7.94
C CYS A 23 11.08 -9.09 9.46
N GLY A 24 11.78 -10.06 10.05
CA GLY A 24 11.99 -10.15 11.51
C GLY A 24 10.98 -11.06 12.22
N SER A 25 11.04 -11.06 13.55
CA SER A 25 10.16 -11.86 14.42
C SER A 25 8.69 -11.47 14.26
N VAL A 26 7.78 -12.33 14.71
CA VAL A 26 6.33 -12.03 14.69
C VAL A 26 6.01 -10.72 15.41
N LYS A 27 6.62 -10.49 16.59
CA LYS A 27 6.42 -9.27 17.39
C LYS A 27 6.90 -8.03 16.65
N GLU A 28 8.11 -8.06 16.08
CA GLU A 28 8.65 -6.92 15.32
C GLU A 28 7.80 -6.59 14.10
N ARG A 29 7.25 -7.60 13.41
CA ARG A 29 6.38 -7.37 12.27
C ARG A 29 5.04 -6.73 12.66
N TYR A 30 4.48 -7.05 13.83
CA TYR A 30 3.32 -6.30 14.34
C TYR A 30 3.67 -4.84 14.64
N ILE A 31 4.85 -4.57 15.21
CA ILE A 31 5.32 -3.20 15.48
C ILE A 31 5.52 -2.42 14.18
N GLN A 32 6.15 -3.03 13.17
CA GLN A 32 6.32 -2.42 11.85
C GLN A 32 4.97 -2.01 11.22
N VAL A 33 3.96 -2.88 11.30
CA VAL A 33 2.62 -2.58 10.78
C VAL A 33 1.91 -1.53 11.63
N GLY A 34 2.00 -1.62 12.96
CA GLY A 34 1.32 -0.71 13.88
C GLY A 34 1.86 0.73 13.84
N ASN A 35 3.16 0.89 13.60
CA ASN A 35 3.81 2.20 13.52
C ASN A 35 3.81 2.80 12.10
N ALA A 36 3.41 2.02 11.09
CA ALA A 36 3.38 2.51 9.72
C ALA A 36 2.26 3.53 9.51
N VAL A 37 2.49 4.47 8.58
CA VAL A 37 1.42 5.28 8.00
C VAL A 37 0.66 4.43 6.99
N ALA A 38 -0.67 4.53 6.99
CA ALA A 38 -1.53 3.84 6.03
C ALA A 38 -1.09 4.14 4.58
N VAL A 39 -0.85 3.09 3.80
CA VAL A 39 -0.32 3.19 2.43
C VAL A 39 -1.21 4.04 1.50
N PRO A 40 -2.57 3.99 1.57
CA PRO A 40 -3.41 4.85 0.74
C PRO A 40 -3.22 6.34 1.04
N VAL A 41 -2.98 6.70 2.30
CA VAL A 41 -2.74 8.08 2.73
C VAL A 41 -1.39 8.55 2.19
N ALA A 42 -0.32 7.77 2.41
CA ALA A 42 1.00 8.08 1.88
C ALA A 42 0.98 8.24 0.35
N ARG A 43 0.20 7.41 -0.35
CA ARG A 43 0.05 7.49 -1.80
C ARG A 43 -0.66 8.77 -2.26
N ALA A 44 -1.72 9.18 -1.58
CA ALA A 44 -2.42 10.43 -1.88
C ALA A 44 -1.49 11.64 -1.71
N LEU A 45 -0.75 11.69 -0.59
CA LEU A 45 0.25 12.72 -0.34
C LEU A 45 1.37 12.72 -1.37
N GLY A 46 1.89 11.54 -1.73
CA GLY A 46 2.92 11.40 -2.76
C GLY A 46 2.45 11.86 -4.14
N TYR A 47 1.18 11.66 -4.47
CA TYR A 47 0.60 12.18 -5.71
C TYR A 47 0.54 13.71 -5.72
N SER A 48 0.04 14.32 -4.63
CA SER A 48 0.03 15.78 -4.49
C SER A 48 1.44 16.38 -4.53
N LEU A 49 2.41 15.72 -3.89
CA LEU A 49 3.83 16.10 -3.95
C LEU A 49 4.36 16.03 -5.40
N GLY A 50 4.04 14.97 -6.14
CA GLY A 50 4.44 14.82 -7.53
C GLY A 50 3.91 15.93 -8.43
N LEU A 51 2.64 16.33 -8.25
CA LEU A 51 2.06 17.46 -8.99
C LEU A 51 2.75 18.78 -8.66
N ALA A 52 3.02 19.04 -7.37
CA ALA A 52 3.72 20.25 -6.93
C ALA A 52 5.14 20.32 -7.47
N PHE A 53 5.86 19.20 -7.42
CA PHE A 53 7.22 19.11 -7.95
C PHE A 53 7.28 19.36 -9.47
N GLN A 54 6.25 18.98 -10.20
CA GLN A 54 6.13 19.22 -11.65
C GLN A 54 5.60 20.63 -11.99
N GLY A 55 5.24 21.44 -11.00
CA GLY A 55 4.67 22.78 -11.20
C GLY A 55 3.25 22.77 -11.77
N VAL A 56 2.52 21.66 -11.63
CA VAL A 56 1.13 21.48 -12.13
C VAL A 56 0.11 21.42 -10.98
N SER A 57 0.54 21.68 -9.74
CA SER A 57 -0.36 21.82 -8.60
C SER A 57 -1.11 23.16 -8.66
N GLY A 58 -2.35 23.19 -8.14
CA GLY A 58 -3.04 24.45 -7.88
C GLY A 58 -2.51 25.15 -6.64
N ASP A 59 -2.87 26.43 -6.46
CA ASP A 59 -2.40 27.29 -5.36
C ASP A 59 -3.18 27.10 -4.04
N GLY A 60 -4.20 26.23 -4.05
CA GLY A 60 -5.07 25.99 -2.89
C GLY A 60 -4.46 25.03 -1.86
N PRO A 61 -4.88 25.11 -0.58
CA PRO A 61 -4.41 24.21 0.48
C PRO A 61 -4.94 22.78 0.37
N LEU A 62 -5.92 22.55 -0.52
CA LEU A 62 -6.58 21.27 -0.74
C LEU A 62 -6.54 20.90 -2.22
N TYR A 63 -6.41 19.60 -2.48
CA TYR A 63 -6.45 19.03 -3.82
C TYR A 63 -7.38 17.81 -3.84
N THR A 64 -8.30 17.78 -4.79
CA THR A 64 -9.21 16.64 -5.00
C THR A 64 -8.55 15.63 -5.92
N LEU A 65 -8.37 14.40 -5.43
CA LEU A 65 -7.82 13.31 -6.22
C LEU A 65 -8.72 13.00 -7.43
N PRO A 66 -8.14 12.66 -8.60
CA PRO A 66 -8.93 12.31 -9.78
C PRO A 66 -9.74 11.03 -9.53
N GLU A 67 -10.90 10.89 -10.17
CA GLU A 67 -11.82 9.76 -9.96
C GLU A 67 -11.17 8.38 -10.13
N LYS A 68 -10.17 8.26 -11.00
CA LYS A 68 -9.46 7.00 -11.28
C LYS A 68 -8.24 6.78 -10.40
N PHE A 69 -8.00 7.61 -9.38
CA PHE A 69 -6.90 7.42 -8.44
C PHE A 69 -7.08 6.11 -7.64
N PRO A 70 -6.03 5.31 -7.39
CA PRO A 70 -4.62 5.51 -7.73
C PRO A 70 -4.16 4.94 -9.09
N MET A 71 -5.07 4.75 -10.04
CA MET A 71 -4.79 4.21 -11.38
C MET A 71 -4.02 2.88 -11.34
N ILE A 72 -4.35 2.00 -10.38
CA ILE A 72 -3.70 0.69 -10.27
C ILE A 72 -4.10 -0.15 -11.48
N LYS A 73 -3.19 -0.29 -12.44
CA LYS A 73 -3.27 -1.35 -13.45
C LYS A 73 -3.18 -2.69 -12.71
N LYS A 74 -4.18 -3.58 -12.88
CA LYS A 74 -4.13 -4.94 -12.33
C LYS A 74 -2.77 -5.57 -12.71
N GLN A 75 -1.98 -5.97 -11.72
CA GLN A 75 -0.84 -6.85 -11.97
C GLN A 75 -1.40 -8.16 -12.50
N VAL A 76 -1.01 -8.53 -13.72
CA VAL A 76 -1.24 -9.88 -14.26
C VAL A 76 -0.35 -10.82 -13.44
N SER A 77 -0.97 -11.76 -12.72
CA SER A 77 -0.24 -12.87 -12.12
C SER A 77 0.28 -13.75 -13.24
N TYR A 78 1.60 -13.79 -13.42
CA TYR A 78 2.21 -14.91 -14.15
C TYR A 78 2.06 -16.14 -13.25
N GLU A 79 1.18 -17.06 -13.65
CA GLU A 79 1.19 -18.42 -13.13
C GLU A 79 2.59 -19.00 -13.37
N SER A 80 3.24 -19.39 -12.28
CA SER A 80 4.42 -20.25 -12.31
C SER A 80 3.97 -21.57 -12.93
N SER A 81 4.43 -21.86 -14.15
CA SER A 81 4.22 -23.15 -14.80
C SER A 81 4.54 -24.28 -13.83
N GLU A 82 3.57 -25.17 -13.64
CA GLU A 82 3.71 -26.41 -12.90
C GLU A 82 4.82 -27.28 -13.50
N GLU A 83 5.56 -27.94 -12.61
CA GLU A 83 6.39 -29.09 -12.91
C GLU A 83 5.57 -30.15 -13.66
N VAL A 84 6.15 -30.71 -14.73
CA VAL A 84 5.66 -31.95 -15.33
C VAL A 84 6.85 -32.88 -15.61
N ALA A 85 6.85 -33.98 -14.84
CA ALA A 85 7.59 -35.24 -14.94
C ALA A 85 9.11 -35.23 -14.70
#